data_AF-A0A954BFS2-F1
#
_entry.id   AF-A0A954BFS2-F1
#
_cell.length_a   1.000
_cell.length_b   1.000
_cell.length_c   1.000
_cell.angle_alpha   90.00
_cell.angle_beta   90.00
_cell.angle_gamma   90.00
#
_symmetry.space_group_name_H-M   'P 1'
#
loop_
_entity.id
_entity.type
_entity.pdbx_description
1 polymer ?
#
loop_
_entity_poly.entity_id
_entity_poly.type
_entity_poly.pdbx_seq_one_letter_code
_entity_poly.pdbx_strand_id
1 'polypeptide(L)'
;MPILPVSDPADPRLAPYTSIREKDLTRGHGARFIVEGKVTLEALLTRSRFAVESVFLADSRLEPLAGLISLVPDDVPIYAAAQAVMDRIAGFPMHRGVLACGLKGEISTPSEFLHP
;
A
#
# COMPACT_ATOMS: atom_id res chain seq x y z
N MET A 1 -4.11 7.83 -14.57
CA MET A 1 -3.99 6.42 -14.12
C MET A 1 -5.30 5.64 -14.11
N PRO A 2 -5.34 4.39 -14.60
CA PRO A 2 -6.52 3.55 -14.52
C PRO A 2 -6.70 2.91 -13.14
N ILE A 3 -7.93 2.90 -12.64
CA ILE A 3 -8.33 2.14 -11.45
C ILE A 3 -8.68 0.73 -11.89
N LEU A 4 -8.06 -0.26 -11.26
CA LEU A 4 -8.16 -1.67 -11.62
C LEU A 4 -9.12 -2.37 -10.65
N PRO A 5 -10.32 -2.76 -11.09
CA PRO A 5 -11.24 -3.49 -10.23
C PRO A 5 -10.70 -4.90 -9.93
N VAL A 6 -10.93 -5.35 -8.70
CA VAL A 6 -10.60 -6.70 -8.22
C VAL A 6 -11.78 -7.27 -7.45
N SER A 7 -12.16 -8.49 -7.77
CA SER A 7 -13.26 -9.22 -7.12
C SER A 7 -12.82 -10.52 -6.45
N ASP A 8 -11.67 -11.07 -6.85
CA ASP A 8 -11.13 -12.31 -6.31
C ASP A 8 -10.09 -12.03 -5.21
N PRO A 9 -10.32 -12.45 -3.96
CA PRO A 9 -9.33 -12.34 -2.88
C PRO A 9 -8.04 -13.13 -3.12
N ALA A 10 -8.03 -14.08 -4.07
CA ALA A 10 -6.85 -14.81 -4.47
C ALA A 10 -6.08 -14.13 -5.62
N ASP A 11 -6.44 -12.91 -6.02
CA ASP A 11 -5.75 -12.17 -7.08
C ASP A 11 -4.25 -12.00 -6.75
N PRO A 12 -3.34 -12.52 -7.58
CA PRO A 12 -1.91 -12.49 -7.29
C PRO A 12 -1.35 -11.06 -7.21
N ARG A 13 -2.02 -10.07 -7.81
CA ARG A 13 -1.65 -8.65 -7.72
C ARG A 13 -1.82 -8.11 -6.29
N LEU A 14 -2.64 -8.76 -5.47
CA LEU A 14 -2.93 -8.37 -4.10
C LEU A 14 -2.14 -9.16 -3.05
N ALA A 15 -1.21 -10.02 -3.46
CA ALA A 15 -0.33 -10.77 -2.58
C ALA A 15 0.43 -9.90 -1.54
N PRO A 16 0.87 -8.66 -1.83
CA PRO A 16 1.48 -7.82 -0.80
C PRO A 16 0.56 -7.50 0.40
N TYR A 17 -0.76 -7.51 0.20
CA TYR A 17 -1.75 -7.14 1.22
C TYR A 17 -2.22 -8.34 2.06
N THR A 18 -1.95 -9.58 1.64
CA THR A 18 -2.30 -10.78 2.43
C THR A 18 -1.37 -10.98 3.62
N SER A 19 -0.13 -10.47 3.52
CA SER A 19 0.91 -10.64 4.54
C SER A 19 0.84 -9.62 5.69
N ILE A 20 -0.20 -8.77 5.77
CA ILE A 20 -0.37 -7.80 6.89
C ILE A 20 -0.38 -8.51 8.26
N ARG A 21 -0.81 -9.77 8.30
CA ARG A 21 -0.84 -10.61 9.51
C ARG A 21 0.52 -11.17 9.90
N GLU A 22 1.41 -11.39 8.95
CA GLU A 22 2.71 -12.01 9.19
C GLU A 22 3.71 -10.93 9.62
N LYS A 23 4.25 -11.08 10.84
CA LYS A 23 5.28 -10.21 11.44
C LYS A 23 6.62 -10.17 10.66
N ASP A 24 6.63 -10.57 9.39
CA ASP A 24 7.80 -10.79 8.55
C ASP A 24 8.08 -9.67 7.53
N LEU A 25 7.52 -8.47 7.73
CA LEU A 25 7.96 -7.27 6.99
C LEU A 25 9.44 -6.91 7.25
N THR A 26 10.11 -7.57 8.19
CA THR A 26 11.56 -7.42 8.48
C THR A 26 12.43 -8.60 8.03
N ARG A 27 11.87 -9.73 7.61
CA ARG A 27 12.65 -10.92 7.22
C ARG A 27 12.04 -11.64 6.01
N GLY A 28 12.34 -11.18 4.79
CA GLY A 28 12.27 -12.08 3.62
C GLY A 28 11.49 -11.59 2.40
N HIS A 29 10.74 -10.49 2.47
CA HIS A 29 10.04 -9.95 1.30
C HIS A 29 10.55 -8.56 0.95
N GLY A 30 11.54 -8.55 0.04
CA GLY A 30 12.23 -7.39 -0.53
C GLY A 30 11.67 -6.05 -0.11
N ALA A 31 12.28 -5.45 0.92
CA ALA A 31 12.09 -4.06 1.31
C ALA A 31 10.64 -3.52 1.35
N ARG A 32 9.57 -4.31 1.52
CA ARG A 32 8.18 -3.79 1.51
C ARG A 32 7.64 -3.41 2.88
N PHE A 33 6.63 -2.54 2.91
CA PHE A 33 5.79 -2.24 4.07
C PHE A 33 4.37 -1.87 3.64
N ILE A 34 3.40 -2.06 4.53
CA ILE A 34 2.00 -1.69 4.29
C ILE A 34 1.63 -0.47 5.14
N VAL A 35 0.92 0.49 4.54
CA VAL A 35 0.27 1.60 5.26
C VAL A 35 -1.24 1.43 5.22
N GLU A 36 -1.90 1.79 6.32
CA GLU A 36 -3.36 1.72 6.44
C GLU A 36 -3.97 3.08 6.79
N GLY A 37 -4.97 3.49 6.02
CA GLY A 37 -5.76 4.69 6.25
C GLY A 37 -5.37 5.89 5.40
N LYS A 38 -6.29 6.87 5.35
CA LYS A 38 -6.14 8.09 4.56
C LYS A 38 -4.89 8.90 4.94
N VAL A 39 -4.69 9.16 6.23
CA VAL A 39 -3.62 10.06 6.72
C VAL A 39 -2.23 9.50 6.42
N THR A 40 -2.06 8.18 6.56
CA THR A 40 -0.77 7.51 6.29
C THR A 40 -0.52 7.40 4.80
N LEU A 41 -1.55 7.15 3.98
CA LEU A 41 -1.46 7.22 2.52
C LEU A 41 -1.08 8.64 2.06
N GLU A 42 -1.69 9.68 2.63
CA GLU A 42 -1.35 11.07 2.34
C GLU A 42 0.09 11.41 2.72
N ALA A 43 0.54 11.00 3.91
CA ALA A 43 1.94 11.18 4.31
C ALA A 43 2.90 10.43 3.37
N LEU A 44 2.53 9.21 2.94
CA LEU A 44 3.30 8.42 1.99
C LEU A 44 3.42 9.12 0.63
N LEU A 45 2.34 9.67 0.11
CA LEU A 45 2.32 10.30 -1.22
C LEU A 45 2.96 11.71 -1.24
N THR A 46 2.98 12.42 -0.11
CA THR A 46 3.35 13.85 -0.11
C THR A 46 4.65 14.17 0.63
N ARG A 47 5.07 13.32 1.58
CA ARG A 47 6.18 13.65 2.51
C ARG A 47 7.24 12.56 2.62
N SER A 48 6.93 11.37 2.16
CA SER A 48 7.80 10.21 2.33
C SER A 48 8.89 10.17 1.25
N ARG A 49 10.04 9.61 1.62
CA ARG A 49 11.10 9.22 0.67
C ARG A 49 10.86 7.84 0.03
N PHE A 50 9.85 7.12 0.50
CA PHE A 50 9.56 5.76 0.07
C PHE A 50 8.74 5.76 -1.22
N ALA A 51 9.13 4.93 -2.18
CA ALA A 51 8.34 4.68 -3.37
C ALA A 51 7.05 3.91 -3.01
N VAL A 52 5.97 4.19 -3.73
CA VAL A 52 4.71 3.44 -3.63
C VAL A 52 4.70 2.40 -4.72
N GLU A 53 4.49 1.14 -4.36
CA GLU A 53 4.38 0.04 -5.31
C GLU A 53 2.94 -0.10 -5.82
N SER A 54 1.95 0.02 -4.93
CA SER A 54 0.54 -0.05 -5.29
C SER A 54 -0.37 0.52 -4.21
N VAL A 55 -1.57 0.96 -4.61
CA VAL A 55 -2.64 1.39 -3.71
C VAL A 55 -3.80 0.40 -3.81
N PHE A 56 -4.43 0.05 -2.68
CA PHE A 56 -5.61 -0.80 -2.66
C PHE A 56 -6.73 -0.15 -1.83
N LEU A 57 -7.83 0.18 -2.49
CA LEU A 57 -8.94 0.96 -1.94
C LEU A 57 -10.24 0.15 -1.96
N ALA A 58 -11.10 0.43 -0.99
CA ALA A 58 -12.49 0.01 -1.08
C ALA A 58 -13.20 0.85 -2.14
N ASP A 59 -14.16 0.28 -2.86
CA ASP A 59 -14.96 1.00 -3.86
C ASP A 59 -15.60 2.28 -3.28
N SER A 60 -16.06 2.20 -2.02
CA SER A 60 -16.65 3.31 -1.27
C SER A 60 -15.68 4.48 -0.98
N ARG A 61 -14.39 4.30 -1.24
CA ARG A 61 -13.35 5.29 -0.99
C ARG A 61 -12.85 5.97 -2.26
N LEU A 62 -13.21 5.51 -3.45
CA LEU A 62 -12.72 6.09 -4.71
C LEU A 62 -13.11 7.57 -4.85
N GLU A 63 -14.39 7.88 -4.68
CA GLU A 63 -14.88 9.27 -4.77
C GLU A 63 -14.38 10.15 -3.59
N PRO A 64 -14.53 9.74 -2.31
CA PRO A 64 -14.03 10.54 -1.18
C PRO A 64 -12.52 10.81 -1.18
N LEU A 65 -11.74 9.98 -1.88
CA LEU A 65 -10.28 10.11 -1.99
C LEU A 65 -9.81 10.57 -3.36
N ALA A 66 -10.69 11.06 -4.24
CA ALA A 66 -10.31 11.47 -5.59
C ALA A 66 -9.11 12.44 -5.63
N GLY A 67 -9.07 13.42 -4.73
CA GLY A 67 -7.95 14.37 -4.64
C GLY A 67 -6.64 13.76 -4.13
N LEU A 68 -6.71 12.65 -3.38
CA LEU A 68 -5.52 11.90 -2.97
C LEU A 68 -5.07 10.92 -4.05
N ILE A 69 -6.02 10.30 -4.75
CA ILE A 69 -5.80 9.43 -5.91
C ILE A 69 -5.05 10.19 -7.02
N SER A 70 -5.35 11.48 -7.23
CA SER A 70 -4.63 12.31 -8.20
C SER A 70 -3.16 12.59 -7.84
N LEU A 71 -2.74 12.29 -6.60
CA LEU A 71 -1.33 12.42 -6.18
C LEU A 71 -0.56 11.10 -6.37
N VAL A 72 -1.23 10.02 -6.74
CA VAL A 72 -0.57 8.74 -7.02
C VAL A 72 0.16 8.85 -8.38
N PRO A 73 1.44 8.43 -8.50
CA PRO A 73 2.20 8.55 -9.74
C PRO A 73 1.73 7.61 -10.86
N ASP A 74 1.48 8.10 -12.09
CA ASP A 74 1.63 7.43 -13.43
C ASP A 74 1.71 5.88 -13.53
N ASP A 75 2.71 5.32 -12.88
CA ASP A 75 3.16 3.94 -12.98
C ASP A 75 2.67 3.05 -11.83
N VAL A 76 2.00 3.63 -10.83
CA VAL A 76 1.55 2.96 -9.61
C VAL A 76 0.10 2.48 -9.74
N PRO A 77 -0.17 1.17 -9.80
CA PRO A 77 -1.52 0.65 -9.93
C PRO A 77 -2.37 0.96 -8.69
N ILE A 78 -3.63 1.34 -8.95
CA ILE A 78 -4.67 1.49 -7.93
C ILE A 78 -5.67 0.35 -8.11
N TYR A 79 -5.72 -0.54 -7.14
CA TYR A 79 -6.70 -1.62 -7.08
C TYR A 79 -7.93 -1.16 -6.30
N ALA A 80 -9.12 -1.50 -6.80
CA ALA A 80 -10.39 -1.20 -6.15
C ALA A 80 -11.19 -2.49 -5.95
N ALA A 81 -11.75 -2.69 -4.76
CA ALA A 81 -12.60 -3.84 -4.51
C ALA A 81 -13.70 -3.54 -3.49
N ALA A 82 -14.70 -4.41 -3.45
CA ALA A 82 -15.70 -4.39 -2.39
C ALA A 82 -15.04 -4.62 -1.02
N GLN A 83 -15.62 -4.03 0.04
CA GLN A 83 -15.12 -4.16 1.41
C GLN A 83 -14.90 -5.63 1.82
N ALA A 84 -15.82 -6.52 1.45
CA ALA A 84 -15.72 -7.95 1.76
C ALA A 84 -14.48 -8.63 1.12
N VAL A 85 -14.03 -8.17 -0.04
CA VAL A 85 -12.81 -8.67 -0.69
C VAL A 85 -11.59 -8.18 0.08
N MET A 86 -11.57 -6.90 0.46
CA MET A 86 -10.49 -6.34 1.27
C MET A 86 -10.37 -7.03 2.63
N ASP A 87 -11.48 -7.27 3.33
CA ASP A 87 -11.50 -7.94 4.63
C ASP A 87 -10.94 -9.37 4.54
N ARG A 88 -11.29 -10.09 3.47
CA ARG A 88 -10.75 -11.44 3.21
C ARG A 88 -9.25 -11.43 2.95
N ILE A 89 -8.76 -10.44 2.21
CA ILE A 89 -7.33 -10.28 1.90
C ILE A 89 -6.55 -9.91 3.16
N ALA A 90 -7.03 -8.93 3.92
CA ALA A 90 -6.39 -8.52 5.16
C ALA A 90 -6.43 -9.62 6.24
N GLY A 91 -7.42 -10.52 6.17
CA GLY A 91 -7.64 -11.58 7.14
C GLY A 91 -8.31 -11.09 8.44
N PHE A 92 -8.82 -9.86 8.44
CA PHE A 92 -9.58 -9.25 9.54
C PHE A 92 -10.51 -8.15 9.01
N PRO A 93 -11.55 -7.74 9.75
CA PRO A 93 -12.42 -6.64 9.35
C PRO A 93 -11.64 -5.33 9.20
N MET A 94 -11.53 -4.81 7.98
CA MET A 94 -10.77 -3.61 7.64
C MET A 94 -11.66 -2.37 7.80
N HIS A 95 -11.45 -1.55 8.82
CA HIS A 95 -12.35 -0.42 9.09
C HIS A 95 -12.21 0.76 8.12
N ARG A 96 -11.02 0.94 7.55
CA ARG A 96 -10.68 2.16 6.81
C ARG A 96 -10.88 2.01 5.30
N GLY A 97 -10.71 0.81 4.76
CA GLY A 97 -10.82 0.54 3.31
C GLY A 97 -9.74 1.24 2.48
N VAL A 98 -8.56 1.48 3.07
CA VAL A 98 -7.45 2.20 2.45
C VAL A 98 -6.16 1.52 2.83
N LEU A 99 -5.46 0.97 1.85
CA LEU A 99 -4.14 0.36 2.00
C LEU A 99 -3.20 0.84 0.90
N ALA A 100 -1.90 0.86 1.18
CA ALA A 100 -0.88 0.96 0.15
C ALA A 100 0.36 0.15 0.51
N CYS A 101 1.03 -0.37 -0.53
CA CYS A 101 2.30 -1.06 -0.42
C CYS A 101 3.41 -0.07 -0.77
N GLY A 102 4.34 0.14 0.16
CA GLY A 102 5.51 0.99 -0.02
C GLY A 102 6.81 0.19 -0.03
N LEU A 103 7.84 0.75 -0.65
CA LEU A 103 9.19 0.20 -0.75
C LEU A 103 10.15 1.03 0.14
N LYS A 104 10.85 0.35 1.06
CA LYS A 104 11.85 0.92 1.98
C LYS A 104 13.07 1.47 1.25
N GLY A 105 13.31 1.02 0.01
CA GLY A 105 14.52 1.31 -0.76
C GLY A 105 15.77 0.65 -0.17
N GLU A 106 16.93 0.99 -0.72
CA GLU A 106 18.21 0.59 -0.12
C GLU A 106 18.39 1.29 1.24
N ILE A 107 18.79 0.51 2.24
CA ILE A 107 19.16 1.04 3.54
C ILE A 107 20.66 1.30 3.49
N SER A 108 21.04 2.57 3.40
CA SER A 108 22.44 3.00 3.55
C SER A 108 23.06 2.38 4.79
N THR A 109 24.26 1.82 4.64
CA THR A 109 24.97 1.23 5.77
C THR A 109 25.37 2.31 6.78
N PRO A 110 25.43 2.01 8.10
CA PRO A 110 25.82 3.00 9.11
C PRO A 110 27.17 3.70 8.83
N SER A 111 28.05 3.05 8.07
CA SER A 111 29.37 3.59 7.68
C SER A 111 29.28 4.85 6.81
N GLU A 112 28.17 5.08 6.09
CA GLU A 112 27.98 6.29 5.26
C GLU A 112 27.60 7.53 6.09
N PHE A 113 27.19 7.33 7.34
CA PHE A 113 26.83 8.43 8.26
C PHE A 113 27.97 8.83 9.20
N LEU A 114 29.11 8.11 9.12
CA LEU A 114 30.32 8.37 9.89
C LEU A 114 31.37 9.00 8.96
N HIS A 115 31.14 10.24 8.55
CA HIS A 115 32.23 11.08 8.02
C HIS A 115 32.82 11.91 9.19
N PRO A 116 34.15 11.88 9.41
CA PRO A 116 34.82 12.67 10.44
C PRO A 116 34.83 14.17 10.15
#